data_AF-F0XQG8-F1
#
_entry.id   AF-F0XQG8-F1
#
_cell.length_a   1.000
_cell.length_b   1.000
_cell.length_c   1.000
_cell.angle_alpha   90.00
_cell.angle_beta   90.00
_cell.angle_gamma   90.00
#
_symmetry.space_group_name_H-M   'P 1'
#
loop_
_entity.id
_entity.type
_entity.pdbx_description
1 polymer ?
#
loop_
_entity_poly.entity_id
_entity_poly.type
_entity_poly.pdbx_seq_one_letter_code
_entity_poly.pdbx_strand_id
1 'polypeptide(L)'
;MSKNESDAAEQAREDDDDEPDEWDKRIFSTGCADENAKMTDCYFDKKDWRACKDETGAPTGPAIDWSASFHGLSMVPFAPEVAAKLMTPLDPEDVEVKPDGILYLPEIKYRRILNGAFGPGGWGLAPRGELTVGEKVVSREYALVVQGRFVGQARGECPYFGDDGVATAGEGCKSNALMRCCKDIGIASELWDPRFIRQFKQKHCREVWVEHVATKKRRQIWLRKDCPPTYPYALPSSSPARTPTR
;
A
#
# COMPACT_ATOMS: atom_id res chain seq x y z
N MET A 1 16.87 72.64 -11.16
CA MET A 1 16.26 71.32 -11.42
C MET A 1 17.04 70.73 -12.58
N SER A 2 18.23 70.23 -12.27
CA SER A 2 19.18 69.78 -13.28
C SER A 2 18.73 68.44 -13.83
N LYS A 3 18.98 68.23 -15.12
CA LYS A 3 18.73 67.00 -15.88
C LYS A 3 19.13 65.69 -15.16
N ASN A 4 20.09 65.77 -14.24
CA ASN A 4 20.50 64.65 -13.40
C ASN A 4 19.44 64.15 -12.40
N GLU A 5 18.47 64.99 -12.00
CA GLU A 5 17.39 64.59 -11.07
C GLU A 5 16.27 63.83 -11.81
N SER A 6 16.03 64.14 -13.08
CA SER A 6 15.10 63.36 -13.92
C SER A 6 15.68 62.02 -14.30
N ASP A 7 16.96 62.00 -14.68
CA ASP A 7 17.63 60.76 -15.10
C ASP A 7 17.77 59.79 -13.92
N ALA A 8 18.05 60.27 -12.71
CA ALA A 8 18.07 59.44 -11.49
C ALA A 8 16.68 58.92 -11.07
N ALA A 9 15.60 59.68 -11.36
CA ALA A 9 14.23 59.26 -11.09
C ALA A 9 13.68 58.31 -12.17
N GLU A 10 14.18 58.38 -13.39
CA GLU A 10 13.92 57.42 -14.47
C GLU A 10 14.69 56.11 -14.23
N GLN A 11 15.96 56.19 -13.81
CA GLN A 11 16.77 55.01 -13.50
C GLN A 11 16.25 54.27 -12.25
N ALA A 12 15.79 55.00 -11.22
CA ALA A 12 15.12 54.40 -10.06
C ALA A 12 13.72 53.83 -10.35
N ARG A 13 13.13 54.11 -11.51
CA ARG A 13 11.86 53.51 -11.97
C ARG A 13 12.09 52.28 -12.86
N GLU A 14 13.24 52.19 -13.52
CA GLU A 14 13.67 51.00 -14.26
C GLU A 14 14.24 49.91 -13.35
N ASP A 15 14.90 50.28 -12.24
CA ASP A 15 15.58 49.30 -11.36
C ASP A 15 14.65 48.54 -10.37
N ASP A 16 13.36 48.88 -10.25
CA ASP A 16 12.39 48.21 -9.34
C ASP A 16 11.53 47.14 -10.04
N ASP A 17 11.76 46.91 -11.35
CA ASP A 17 11.01 45.95 -12.20
C ASP A 17 11.76 44.62 -12.39
N ASP A 18 12.99 44.51 -11.85
CA ASP A 18 13.87 43.33 -11.99
C ASP A 18 13.81 42.35 -10.80
N GLU A 19 13.09 42.68 -9.71
CA GLU A 19 12.83 41.71 -8.63
C GLU A 19 11.54 40.93 -8.90
N PRO A 20 11.58 39.58 -8.98
CA PRO A 20 10.38 38.77 -9.13
C PRO A 20 9.39 39.08 -7.99
N ASP A 21 8.14 39.34 -8.33
CA ASP A 21 7.14 39.69 -7.33
C ASP A 21 6.84 38.49 -6.39
N GLU A 22 6.10 38.76 -5.32
CA GLU A 22 5.76 37.73 -4.34
C GLU A 22 4.94 36.56 -4.91
N TRP A 23 4.33 36.74 -6.09
CA TRP A 23 3.58 35.70 -6.79
C TRP A 23 4.52 34.85 -7.67
N ASP A 24 5.44 35.48 -8.39
CA ASP A 24 6.49 34.82 -9.17
C ASP A 24 7.40 33.99 -8.28
N LYS A 25 7.85 34.54 -7.14
CA LYS A 25 8.64 33.81 -6.14
C LYS A 25 7.93 32.53 -5.67
N ARG A 26 6.60 32.57 -5.53
CA ARG A 26 5.79 31.39 -5.17
C ARG A 26 5.73 30.38 -6.32
N ILE A 27 5.53 30.81 -7.55
CA ILE A 27 5.46 29.94 -8.72
C ILE A 27 6.81 29.27 -9.01
N PHE A 28 7.93 29.98 -8.84
CA PHE A 28 9.26 29.38 -8.95
C PHE A 28 9.53 28.34 -7.85
N SER A 29 8.99 28.54 -6.63
CA SER A 29 9.15 27.61 -5.52
C SER A 29 8.37 26.30 -5.67
N THR A 30 7.28 26.27 -6.44
CA THR A 30 6.44 25.07 -6.64
C THR A 30 6.99 24.14 -7.72
N GLY A 31 8.01 24.56 -8.49
CA GLY A 31 8.63 23.75 -9.54
C GLY A 31 7.79 23.62 -10.82
N CYS A 32 6.70 24.38 -10.94
CA CYS A 32 5.79 24.37 -12.10
C CYS A 32 5.84 25.69 -12.90
N ALA A 33 6.89 26.49 -12.75
CA ALA A 33 6.99 27.82 -13.37
C ALA A 33 6.93 27.76 -14.91
N ASP A 34 7.63 26.82 -15.52
CA ASP A 34 7.63 26.66 -16.98
C ASP A 34 6.27 26.23 -17.53
N GLU A 35 5.53 25.42 -16.77
CA GLU A 35 4.18 24.97 -17.13
C GLU A 35 3.16 26.11 -16.96
N ASN A 36 3.33 26.94 -15.93
CA ASN A 36 2.52 28.11 -15.68
C ASN A 36 2.76 29.22 -16.72
N ALA A 37 4.01 29.43 -17.14
CA ALA A 37 4.36 30.36 -18.22
C ALA A 37 3.70 29.93 -19.54
N LYS A 38 3.82 28.65 -19.92
CA LYS A 38 3.15 28.10 -21.12
C LYS A 38 1.64 28.22 -21.08
N MET A 39 1.03 28.05 -19.90
CA MET A 39 -0.42 28.22 -19.74
C MET A 39 -0.82 29.69 -19.87
N THR A 40 -0.03 30.60 -19.32
CA THR A 40 -0.23 32.05 -19.44
C THR A 40 -0.08 32.51 -20.90
N ASP A 41 0.95 32.05 -21.60
CA ASP A 41 1.20 32.36 -23.01
C ASP A 41 0.07 31.84 -23.91
N CYS A 42 -0.35 30.59 -23.71
CA CYS A 42 -1.48 30.04 -24.47
C CYS A 42 -2.78 30.82 -24.23
N TYR A 43 -3.06 31.19 -22.97
CA TYR A 43 -4.25 31.98 -22.65
C TYR A 43 -4.18 33.38 -23.27
N PHE A 44 -3.00 33.99 -23.30
CA PHE A 44 -2.80 35.29 -23.92
C PHE A 44 -3.12 35.25 -25.42
N ASP A 45 -2.63 34.22 -26.12
CA ASP A 45 -2.83 34.05 -27.55
C ASP A 45 -4.28 33.69 -27.92
N LYS A 46 -4.88 32.75 -27.18
CA LYS A 46 -6.18 32.17 -27.56
C LYS A 46 -7.36 32.76 -26.82
N LYS A 47 -7.11 33.43 -25.70
CA LYS A 47 -8.11 33.97 -24.76
C LYS A 47 -9.18 32.96 -24.32
N ASP A 48 -8.90 31.67 -24.51
CA ASP A 48 -9.75 30.56 -24.09
C ASP A 48 -8.89 29.55 -23.33
N TRP A 49 -9.06 29.54 -22.01
CA TRP A 49 -8.32 28.66 -21.11
C TRP A 49 -8.65 27.18 -21.31
N ARG A 50 -9.80 26.83 -21.93
CA ARG A 50 -10.17 25.43 -22.18
C ARG A 50 -9.33 24.79 -23.28
N ALA A 51 -9.07 25.53 -24.36
CA ALA A 51 -8.20 25.08 -25.44
C ALA A 51 -6.75 24.90 -24.95
N CYS A 52 -6.32 25.76 -24.01
CA CYS A 52 -4.99 25.67 -23.41
C CYS A 52 -4.81 24.48 -22.49
N LYS A 53 -5.88 24.01 -21.82
CA LYS A 53 -5.82 22.81 -20.99
C LYS A 53 -5.45 21.55 -21.77
N ASP A 54 -5.88 21.47 -23.03
CA ASP A 54 -5.57 20.31 -23.90
C ASP A 54 -4.13 20.37 -24.43
N GLU A 55 -3.56 21.57 -24.59
CA GLU A 55 -2.18 21.77 -25.08
C GLU A 55 -1.12 21.80 -23.97
N THR A 56 -1.49 22.27 -22.78
CA THR A 56 -0.67 22.23 -21.55
C THR A 56 -0.97 21.00 -20.68
N GLY A 57 -1.83 20.11 -21.19
CA GLY A 57 -2.34 18.96 -20.48
C GLY A 57 -1.28 17.92 -20.17
N ALA A 58 -1.22 17.55 -18.89
CA ALA A 58 -0.64 16.33 -18.32
C ALA A 58 -0.41 15.20 -19.34
N PRO A 59 0.70 14.43 -19.22
CA PRO A 59 1.18 13.53 -20.27
C PRO A 59 0.03 12.71 -20.87
N THR A 60 -0.38 13.11 -22.07
CA THR A 60 -1.37 12.44 -22.93
C THR A 60 -0.72 11.24 -23.60
N GLY A 61 0.02 10.44 -22.83
CA GLY A 61 0.35 9.09 -23.23
C GLY A 61 -0.96 8.31 -23.42
N PRO A 62 -0.98 7.28 -24.29
CA PRO A 62 -2.15 6.42 -24.40
C PRO A 62 -2.53 5.92 -23.01
N ALA A 63 -3.79 6.10 -22.61
CA ALA A 63 -4.29 5.67 -21.32
C ALA A 63 -3.97 4.17 -21.16
N ILE A 64 -3.11 3.83 -20.20
CA ILE A 64 -2.64 2.46 -20.03
C ILE A 64 -3.80 1.63 -19.48
N ASP A 65 -4.22 0.62 -20.24
CA ASP A 65 -5.17 -0.37 -19.76
C ASP A 65 -4.47 -1.33 -18.78
N TRP A 66 -4.63 -1.03 -17.50
CA TRP A 66 -4.13 -1.86 -16.41
C TRP A 66 -4.89 -3.18 -16.22
N SER A 67 -5.81 -3.57 -17.10
CA SER A 67 -6.43 -4.91 -17.09
C SER A 67 -5.62 -5.96 -17.87
N ALA A 68 -4.72 -5.54 -18.76
CA ALA A 68 -3.88 -6.43 -19.57
C ALA A 68 -2.41 -6.00 -19.69
N SER A 69 -2.08 -4.74 -19.40
CA SER A 69 -0.72 -4.21 -19.60
C SER A 69 0.31 -4.72 -18.59
N PHE A 70 1.57 -4.85 -19.04
CA PHE A 70 2.77 -5.08 -18.22
C PHE A 70 3.74 -3.89 -18.27
N HIS A 71 3.23 -2.70 -18.60
CA HIS A 71 4.04 -1.48 -18.76
C HIS A 71 4.93 -1.20 -17.54
N GLY A 72 6.23 -0.97 -17.77
CA GLY A 72 7.18 -0.63 -16.71
C GLY A 72 7.75 -1.81 -15.91
N LEU A 73 7.31 -3.06 -16.18
CA LEU A 73 7.82 -4.25 -15.52
C LEU A 73 9.32 -4.41 -15.80
N SER A 74 10.11 -4.61 -14.74
CA SER A 74 11.56 -4.86 -14.82
C SER A 74 12.38 -3.81 -15.58
N MET A 75 11.87 -2.58 -15.74
CA MET A 75 12.63 -1.53 -16.45
C MET A 75 13.70 -0.87 -15.58
N VAL A 76 13.35 -0.52 -14.33
CA VAL A 76 14.24 0.21 -13.41
C VAL A 76 13.96 -0.24 -11.97
N PRO A 77 14.98 -0.49 -11.13
CA PRO A 77 14.78 -0.75 -9.70
C PRO A 77 14.15 0.45 -8.99
N PHE A 78 13.55 0.22 -7.81
CA PHE A 78 13.17 1.33 -6.93
C PHE A 78 14.41 2.03 -6.37
N ALA A 79 14.27 3.31 -6.02
CA ALA A 79 15.34 4.05 -5.39
C ALA A 79 15.81 3.35 -4.10
N PRO A 80 17.12 3.39 -3.76
CA PRO A 80 17.68 2.63 -2.65
C PRO A 80 16.97 2.86 -1.31
N GLU A 81 16.54 4.09 -1.03
CA GLU A 81 15.80 4.47 0.17
C GLU A 81 14.40 3.84 0.24
N VAL A 82 13.75 3.68 -0.92
CA VAL A 82 12.45 3.00 -1.03
C VAL A 82 12.67 1.49 -0.85
N ALA A 83 13.67 0.93 -1.52
CA ALA A 83 14.03 -0.49 -1.40
C ALA A 83 14.34 -0.87 0.06
N ALA A 84 15.06 -0.02 0.80
CA ALA A 84 15.34 -0.21 2.22
C ALA A 84 14.07 -0.24 3.08
N LYS A 85 13.09 0.62 2.81
CA LYS A 85 11.79 0.61 3.50
C LYS A 85 10.98 -0.65 3.21
N LEU A 86 10.96 -1.10 1.96
CA LEU A 86 10.21 -2.29 1.55
C LEU A 86 10.78 -3.57 2.15
N MET A 87 12.11 -3.66 2.27
CA MET A 87 12.83 -4.80 2.83
C MET A 87 13.16 -4.63 4.33
N THR A 88 12.48 -3.71 5.02
CA THR A 88 12.65 -3.54 6.47
C THR A 88 12.21 -4.82 7.20
N PRO A 89 13.01 -5.37 8.12
CA PRO A 89 12.64 -6.53 8.93
C PRO A 89 11.34 -6.29 9.69
N LEU A 90 10.50 -7.32 9.81
CA LEU A 90 9.25 -7.25 10.53
C LEU A 90 9.49 -7.13 12.04
N ASP A 91 8.66 -6.30 12.69
CA ASP A 91 8.53 -6.33 14.14
C ASP A 91 7.89 -7.66 14.56
N PRO A 92 8.52 -8.48 15.43
CA PRO A 92 7.94 -9.72 15.91
C PRO A 92 6.56 -9.57 16.57
N GLU A 93 6.23 -8.40 17.09
CA GLU A 93 4.92 -8.12 17.69
C GLU A 93 3.82 -7.91 16.65
N ASP A 94 4.18 -7.61 15.40
CA ASP A 94 3.23 -7.45 14.30
C ASP A 94 2.90 -8.78 13.60
N VAL A 95 3.66 -9.83 13.86
CA VAL A 95 3.50 -11.14 13.23
C VAL A 95 2.51 -12.00 14.02
N GLU A 96 1.47 -12.46 13.33
CA GLU A 96 0.41 -13.29 13.89
C GLU A 96 0.53 -14.75 13.45
N VAL A 97 -0.14 -15.65 14.17
CA VAL A 97 -0.18 -17.08 13.85
C VAL A 97 -1.62 -17.57 13.72
N LYS A 98 -1.92 -18.24 12.61
CA LYS A 98 -3.20 -18.92 12.42
C LYS A 98 -3.26 -20.21 13.27
N PRO A 99 -4.46 -20.73 13.57
CA PRO A 99 -4.60 -21.97 14.34
C PRO A 99 -3.92 -23.22 13.73
N ASP A 100 -3.70 -23.22 12.42
CA ASP A 100 -2.95 -24.26 11.67
C ASP A 100 -1.41 -24.07 11.74
N GLY A 101 -0.95 -22.99 12.36
CA GLY A 101 0.46 -22.65 12.52
C GLY A 101 1.04 -21.83 11.36
N ILE A 102 0.25 -21.35 10.41
CA ILE A 102 0.75 -20.44 9.37
C ILE A 102 0.99 -19.06 9.99
N LEU A 103 2.23 -18.55 9.88
CA LEU A 103 2.56 -17.18 10.25
C LEU A 103 2.04 -16.21 9.18
N TYR A 104 1.51 -15.07 9.60
CA TYR A 104 1.06 -14.04 8.68
C TYR A 104 1.25 -12.65 9.28
N LEU A 105 1.42 -11.67 8.39
CA LEU A 105 1.37 -10.26 8.74
C LEU A 105 -0.04 -9.74 8.43
N PRO A 106 -0.71 -9.01 9.34
CA PRO A 106 -2.02 -8.43 9.06
C PRO A 106 -2.01 -7.49 7.84
N GLU A 107 -3.07 -7.54 7.04
CA GLU A 107 -3.19 -6.82 5.75
C GLU A 107 -2.93 -5.31 5.85
N ILE A 108 -3.34 -4.70 6.96
CA ILE A 108 -3.14 -3.28 7.23
C ILE A 108 -1.65 -2.89 7.27
N LYS A 109 -0.77 -3.80 7.71
CA LYS A 109 0.67 -3.55 7.82
C LYS A 109 1.31 -3.42 6.44
N TYR A 110 0.92 -4.27 5.48
CA TYR A 110 1.35 -4.13 4.08
C TYR A 110 0.96 -2.76 3.51
N ARG A 111 -0.28 -2.32 3.73
CA ARG A 111 -0.75 -1.01 3.25
C ARG A 111 0.03 0.15 3.90
N ARG A 112 0.38 0.05 5.18
CA ARG A 112 1.20 1.03 5.88
C ARG A 112 2.63 1.07 5.33
N ILE A 113 3.23 -0.08 5.04
CA ILE A 113 4.56 -0.17 4.42
C ILE A 113 4.52 0.47 3.03
N LEU A 114 3.53 0.14 2.20
CA LEU A 114 3.36 0.75 0.87
C LEU A 114 3.15 2.26 0.94
N ASN A 115 2.31 2.74 1.87
CA ASN A 115 2.10 4.18 2.07
C ASN A 115 3.38 4.87 2.57
N GLY A 116 4.17 4.23 3.43
CA GLY A 116 5.44 4.78 3.91
C GLY A 116 6.55 4.77 2.86
N ALA A 117 6.51 3.81 1.94
CA ALA A 117 7.48 3.64 0.85
C ALA A 117 7.17 4.55 -0.35
N PHE A 118 5.91 4.62 -0.78
CA PHE A 118 5.50 5.27 -2.03
C PHE A 118 4.60 6.49 -1.85
N GLY A 119 4.07 6.71 -0.64
CA GLY A 119 3.05 7.73 -0.38
C GLY A 119 1.62 7.26 -0.73
N PRO A 120 0.58 7.77 -0.04
CA PRO A 120 -0.80 7.58 -0.46
C PRO A 120 -1.02 8.07 -1.89
N GLY A 121 -1.66 7.26 -2.74
CA GLY A 121 -1.85 7.55 -4.16
C GLY A 121 -0.68 7.13 -5.07
N GLY A 122 0.48 6.79 -4.50
CA GLY A 122 1.65 6.30 -5.24
C GLY A 122 1.58 4.83 -5.66
N TRP A 123 0.56 4.10 -5.23
CA TRP A 123 0.36 2.68 -5.55
C TRP A 123 -1.12 2.32 -5.63
N GLY A 124 -1.43 1.22 -6.31
CA GLY A 124 -2.79 0.69 -6.42
C GLY A 124 -2.84 -0.75 -6.89
N LEU A 125 -3.98 -1.40 -6.68
CA LEU A 125 -4.28 -2.70 -7.27
C LEU A 125 -5.25 -2.53 -8.43
N ALA A 126 -4.79 -2.88 -9.63
CA ALA A 126 -5.63 -2.96 -10.80
C ALA A 126 -6.26 -4.36 -10.89
N PRO A 127 -7.59 -4.48 -10.95
CA PRO A 127 -8.22 -5.77 -11.16
C PRO A 127 -7.89 -6.33 -12.55
N ARG A 128 -7.61 -7.64 -12.61
CA ARG A 128 -7.36 -8.41 -13.83
C ARG A 128 -8.49 -9.42 -14.00
N GLY A 129 -9.23 -9.29 -15.09
CA GLY A 129 -10.42 -10.11 -15.37
C GLY A 129 -11.61 -9.85 -14.45
N GLU A 130 -12.66 -10.63 -14.64
CA GLU A 130 -13.89 -10.58 -13.83
C GLU A 130 -13.72 -11.28 -12.48
N LEU A 131 -14.57 -10.92 -11.52
CA LEU A 131 -14.63 -11.59 -10.23
C LEU A 131 -15.26 -12.98 -10.40
N THR A 132 -14.48 -14.03 -10.18
CA THR A 132 -14.99 -15.40 -10.22
C THR A 132 -15.63 -15.73 -8.88
N VAL A 133 -16.95 -15.91 -8.86
CA VAL A 133 -17.71 -16.32 -7.67
C VAL A 133 -17.98 -17.82 -7.77
N GLY A 134 -17.26 -18.62 -6.99
CA GLY A 134 -17.54 -20.05 -6.79
C GLY A 134 -18.48 -20.28 -5.61
N GLU A 135 -18.86 -21.53 -5.34
CA GLU A 135 -19.86 -21.88 -4.30
C GLU A 135 -19.51 -21.36 -2.90
N LYS A 136 -18.23 -21.34 -2.53
CA LYS A 136 -17.74 -20.95 -1.18
C LYS A 136 -16.48 -20.10 -1.20
N VAL A 137 -16.09 -19.62 -2.37
CA VAL A 137 -14.84 -18.86 -2.56
C VAL A 137 -15.01 -17.85 -3.67
N VAL A 138 -14.50 -16.65 -3.43
CA VAL A 138 -14.34 -15.61 -4.44
C VAL A 138 -12.89 -15.55 -4.84
N SER A 139 -12.61 -15.46 -6.14
CA SER A 139 -11.26 -15.35 -6.67
C SER A 139 -11.17 -14.36 -7.81
N ARG A 140 -10.09 -13.58 -7.85
CA ARG A 140 -9.78 -12.64 -8.93
C ARG A 140 -8.29 -12.35 -8.96
N GLU A 141 -7.77 -12.06 -10.14
CA GLU A 141 -6.39 -11.61 -10.29
C GLU A 141 -6.28 -10.10 -10.10
N TYR A 142 -5.17 -9.67 -9.52
CA TYR A 142 -4.86 -8.26 -9.37
C TYR A 142 -3.41 -8.02 -9.76
N ALA A 143 -3.17 -6.86 -10.37
CA ALA A 143 -1.84 -6.34 -10.62
C ALA A 143 -1.54 -5.20 -9.65
N LEU A 144 -0.41 -5.28 -8.97
CA LEU A 144 0.16 -4.16 -8.21
C LEU A 144 0.80 -3.20 -9.19
N VAL A 145 0.33 -1.95 -9.15
CA VAL A 145 0.87 -0.83 -9.90
C VAL A 145 1.45 0.16 -8.89
N VAL A 146 2.68 0.62 -9.13
CA VAL A 146 3.37 1.60 -8.29
C VAL A 146 3.94 2.67 -9.20
N GLN A 147 3.62 3.93 -8.92
CA GLN A 147 4.13 5.10 -9.67
C GLN A 147 4.02 4.93 -11.19
N GLY A 148 2.87 4.43 -11.66
CA GLY A 148 2.61 4.21 -13.09
C GLY A 148 3.33 3.01 -13.72
N ARG A 149 3.85 2.08 -12.92
CA ARG A 149 4.53 0.87 -13.41
C ARG A 149 3.89 -0.40 -12.86
N PHE A 150 3.78 -1.40 -13.70
CA PHE A 150 3.45 -2.76 -13.30
C PHE A 150 4.59 -3.32 -12.44
N VAL A 151 4.24 -3.86 -11.27
CA VAL A 151 5.21 -4.38 -10.28
C VAL A 151 5.07 -5.88 -10.10
N GLY A 152 3.84 -6.37 -9.95
CA GLY A 152 3.58 -7.78 -9.70
C GLY A 152 2.12 -8.13 -9.95
N GLN A 153 1.85 -9.41 -10.16
CA GLN A 153 0.50 -9.92 -10.34
C GLN A 153 0.31 -11.16 -9.48
N ALA A 154 -0.83 -11.23 -8.82
CA ALA A 154 -1.19 -12.39 -8.04
C ALA A 154 -2.70 -12.62 -8.10
N ARG A 155 -3.07 -13.89 -7.99
CA ARG A 155 -4.46 -14.29 -7.78
C ARG A 155 -4.81 -14.17 -6.31
N GLY A 156 -5.85 -13.42 -6.00
CA GLY A 156 -6.47 -13.39 -4.69
C GLY A 156 -7.55 -14.45 -4.57
N GLU A 157 -7.75 -14.94 -3.37
CA GLU A 157 -8.87 -15.81 -3.02
C GLU A 157 -9.37 -15.51 -1.61
N CYS A 158 -10.67 -15.59 -1.42
CA CYS A 158 -11.28 -15.44 -0.10
C CYS A 158 -12.48 -16.38 0.04
N PRO A 159 -12.46 -17.30 1.01
CA PRO A 159 -13.61 -18.13 1.30
C PRO A 159 -14.71 -17.30 1.94
N TYR A 160 -15.96 -17.68 1.72
CA TYR A 160 -17.12 -17.03 2.33
C TYR A 160 -18.19 -18.05 2.71
N PHE A 161 -19.09 -17.64 3.60
CA PHE A 161 -20.17 -18.48 4.11
C PHE A 161 -21.51 -17.78 3.84
N GLY A 162 -22.38 -18.41 3.06
CA GLY A 162 -23.69 -17.87 2.67
C GLY A 162 -23.62 -16.79 1.58
N ASP A 163 -24.67 -16.66 0.79
CA ASP A 163 -24.66 -15.84 -0.44
C ASP A 163 -24.51 -14.34 -0.19
N ASP A 164 -24.89 -13.85 0.99
CA ASP A 164 -24.73 -12.44 1.39
C ASP A 164 -23.25 -12.04 1.64
N GLY A 165 -22.34 -13.02 1.71
CA GLY A 165 -20.93 -12.81 2.02
C GLY A 165 -20.05 -12.37 0.84
N VAL A 166 -20.56 -12.41 -0.39
CA VAL A 166 -19.75 -12.23 -1.62
C VAL A 166 -19.06 -10.87 -1.69
N ALA A 167 -19.73 -9.78 -1.28
CA ALA A 167 -19.13 -8.44 -1.30
C ALA A 167 -17.93 -8.33 -0.35
N THR A 168 -18.08 -8.82 0.88
CA THR A 168 -17.00 -8.87 1.88
C THR A 168 -15.85 -9.76 1.40
N ALA A 169 -16.19 -10.90 0.79
CA ALA A 169 -15.21 -11.82 0.21
C ALA A 169 -14.46 -11.19 -0.98
N GLY A 170 -15.11 -10.33 -1.75
CA GLY A 170 -14.47 -9.54 -2.81
C GLY A 170 -13.36 -8.64 -2.28
N GLU A 171 -13.60 -7.93 -1.17
CA GLU A 171 -12.57 -7.13 -0.51
C GLU A 171 -11.45 -8.00 0.11
N GLY A 172 -11.82 -9.12 0.75
CA GLY A 172 -10.84 -10.09 1.26
C GLY A 172 -9.97 -10.69 0.15
N CYS A 173 -10.55 -10.97 -1.01
CA CYS A 173 -9.85 -11.46 -2.19
C CYS A 173 -8.81 -10.42 -2.67
N LYS A 174 -9.20 -9.14 -2.72
CA LYS A 174 -8.30 -8.04 -3.09
C LYS A 174 -7.13 -7.90 -2.12
N SER A 175 -7.39 -7.92 -0.81
CA SER A 175 -6.31 -7.84 0.18
C SER A 175 -5.41 -9.08 0.18
N ASN A 176 -5.95 -10.27 -0.08
CA ASN A 176 -5.15 -11.49 -0.24
C ASN A 176 -4.15 -11.36 -1.41
N ALA A 177 -4.62 -10.87 -2.56
CA ALA A 177 -3.75 -10.60 -3.71
C ALA A 177 -2.67 -9.55 -3.38
N LEU A 178 -3.02 -8.49 -2.63
CA LEU A 178 -2.07 -7.45 -2.22
C LEU A 178 -0.84 -8.04 -1.54
N MET A 179 -1.05 -8.88 -0.53
CA MET A 179 0.03 -9.48 0.25
C MET A 179 0.94 -10.35 -0.62
N ARG A 180 0.35 -11.10 -1.57
CA ARG A 180 1.09 -11.94 -2.52
C ARG A 180 1.97 -11.09 -3.44
N CYS A 181 1.44 -10.01 -4.03
CA CYS A 181 2.22 -9.09 -4.85
C CYS A 181 3.33 -8.38 -4.06
N CYS A 182 3.08 -8.04 -2.78
CA CYS A 182 4.05 -7.35 -1.93
C CYS A 182 5.29 -8.20 -1.64
N LYS A 183 5.19 -9.52 -1.73
CA LYS A 183 6.34 -10.43 -1.58
C LYS A 183 7.39 -10.20 -2.68
N ASP A 184 6.96 -9.94 -3.91
CA ASP A 184 7.86 -9.75 -5.06
C ASP A 184 8.76 -8.51 -4.91
N ILE A 185 8.32 -7.53 -4.12
CA ILE A 185 9.08 -6.32 -3.78
C ILE A 185 9.74 -6.37 -2.39
N GLY A 186 9.79 -7.56 -1.79
CA GLY A 186 10.56 -7.84 -0.57
C GLY A 186 9.82 -7.65 0.75
N ILE A 187 8.58 -7.13 0.75
CA ILE A 187 7.82 -6.91 1.99
C ILE A 187 7.49 -8.26 2.63
N ALA A 188 7.78 -8.36 3.93
CA ALA A 188 7.46 -9.52 4.77
C ALA A 188 8.02 -10.87 4.26
N SER A 189 9.04 -10.84 3.40
CA SER A 189 9.58 -12.01 2.71
C SER A 189 10.05 -13.12 3.68
N GLU A 190 10.48 -12.75 4.89
CA GLU A 190 10.87 -13.66 5.96
C GLU A 190 9.76 -14.62 6.44
N LEU A 191 8.47 -14.27 6.25
CA LEU A 191 7.34 -15.16 6.54
C LEU A 191 7.31 -16.42 5.66
N TRP A 192 8.12 -16.44 4.60
CA TRP A 192 8.31 -17.60 3.73
C TRP A 192 9.67 -18.28 3.92
N ASP A 193 10.53 -17.82 4.84
CA ASP A 193 11.79 -18.48 5.18
C ASP A 193 11.56 -19.59 6.23
N PRO A 194 11.82 -20.87 5.91
CA PRO A 194 11.69 -21.96 6.86
C PRO A 194 12.52 -21.78 8.14
N ARG A 195 13.65 -21.08 8.10
CA ARG A 195 14.50 -20.82 9.28
C ARG A 195 13.83 -19.80 10.19
N PHE A 196 13.39 -18.67 9.64
CA PHE A 196 12.62 -17.66 10.37
C PHE A 196 11.37 -18.29 11.02
N ILE A 197 10.58 -19.04 10.25
CA ILE A 197 9.35 -19.67 10.76
C ILE A 197 9.63 -20.55 11.98
N ARG A 198 10.67 -21.39 11.93
CA ARG A 198 11.02 -22.28 13.06
C ARG A 198 11.44 -21.49 14.29
N GLN A 199 12.31 -20.50 14.13
CA GLN A 199 12.81 -19.67 15.22
C GLN A 199 11.69 -18.83 15.84
N PHE A 200 10.86 -18.21 15.00
CA PHE A 200 9.72 -17.41 15.44
C PHE A 200 8.72 -18.26 16.23
N LYS A 201 8.34 -19.43 15.71
CA LYS A 201 7.43 -20.35 16.43
C LYS A 201 7.99 -20.79 17.77
N GLN A 202 9.28 -21.13 17.84
CA GLN A 202 9.92 -21.54 19.10
C GLN A 202 9.87 -20.42 20.14
N LYS A 203 10.14 -19.18 19.71
CA LYS A 203 10.24 -18.02 20.59
C LYS A 203 8.89 -17.43 20.98
N HIS A 204 7.96 -17.26 20.03
CA HIS A 204 6.73 -16.49 20.18
C HIS A 204 5.43 -17.31 20.15
N CYS A 205 5.46 -18.58 19.71
CA CYS A 205 4.26 -19.41 19.60
C CYS A 205 4.26 -20.62 20.55
N ARG A 206 3.08 -21.19 20.80
CA ARG A 206 2.89 -22.43 21.55
C ARG A 206 1.77 -23.25 20.92
N GLU A 207 1.87 -24.56 21.03
CA GLU A 207 0.76 -25.47 20.75
C GLU A 207 -0.06 -25.67 22.01
N VAL A 208 -1.38 -25.57 21.90
CA VAL A 208 -2.30 -25.69 23.03
C VAL A 208 -3.48 -26.56 22.63
N TRP A 209 -3.88 -27.46 23.53
CA TRP A 209 -5.14 -28.17 23.42
C TRP A 209 -6.28 -27.24 23.79
N VAL A 210 -7.23 -27.08 22.88
CA VAL A 210 -8.43 -26.27 23.08
C VAL A 210 -9.68 -27.10 22.89
N GLU A 211 -10.76 -26.66 23.51
CA GLU A 211 -12.08 -27.28 23.46
C GLU A 211 -13.09 -26.31 22.84
N HIS A 212 -13.88 -26.80 21.88
CA HIS A 212 -14.95 -26.00 21.29
C HIS A 212 -16.08 -25.81 22.31
N VAL A 213 -16.48 -24.56 22.58
CA VAL A 213 -17.41 -24.21 23.66
C VAL A 213 -18.76 -24.95 23.53
N ALA A 214 -19.34 -24.97 22.33
CA ALA A 214 -20.62 -25.65 22.06
C ALA A 214 -20.50 -27.18 21.88
N THR A 215 -19.58 -27.67 21.03
CA THR A 215 -19.52 -29.09 20.66
C THR A 215 -18.68 -29.96 21.58
N LYS A 216 -17.93 -29.35 22.53
CA LYS A 216 -16.99 -30.03 23.44
C LYS A 216 -15.89 -30.84 22.76
N LYS A 217 -15.73 -30.69 21.44
CA LYS A 217 -14.67 -31.33 20.66
C LYS A 217 -13.33 -30.67 20.98
N ARG A 218 -12.32 -31.49 21.24
CA ARG A 218 -10.95 -31.05 21.52
C ARG A 218 -10.09 -31.10 20.25
N ARG A 219 -9.22 -30.11 20.08
CA ARG A 219 -8.20 -30.09 19.04
C ARG A 219 -6.96 -29.34 19.52
N GLN A 220 -5.82 -29.67 18.95
CA GLN A 220 -4.59 -28.91 19.15
C GLN A 220 -4.53 -27.77 18.14
N ILE A 221 -4.14 -26.58 18.59
CA ILE A 221 -3.94 -25.40 17.73
C ILE A 221 -2.64 -24.68 18.07
N TRP A 222 -2.15 -23.92 17.10
CA TRP A 222 -1.09 -22.94 17.32
C TRP A 222 -1.67 -21.60 17.79
N LEU A 223 -1.00 -20.99 18.77
CA LEU A 223 -1.33 -19.67 19.31
C LEU A 223 -0.05 -18.90 19.61
N ARG A 224 -0.12 -17.57 19.54
CA ARG A 224 0.86 -16.69 20.15
C ARG A 224 0.90 -16.92 21.68
N LYS A 225 2.08 -16.83 22.29
CA LYS A 225 2.26 -17.11 23.75
C LYS A 225 1.56 -16.09 24.63
N ASP A 226 1.48 -14.85 24.16
CA ASP A 226 0.87 -13.67 24.75
C ASP A 226 -0.65 -13.60 24.52
N CYS A 227 -1.21 -14.42 23.63
CA CYS A 227 -2.65 -14.42 23.35
C CYS A 227 -3.40 -15.61 24.00
N PRO A 228 -4.61 -15.37 24.55
CA PRO A 228 -5.52 -16.45 24.93
C PRO A 228 -6.22 -17.06 23.68
N PRO A 229 -6.81 -18.26 23.80
CA PRO A 229 -7.66 -18.81 22.74
C PRO A 229 -8.89 -17.93 22.49
N THR A 230 -9.24 -17.75 21.21
CA THR A 230 -10.41 -16.97 20.77
C THR A 230 -11.63 -17.87 20.55
N TYR A 231 -12.83 -17.32 20.78
CA TYR A 231 -14.10 -17.99 20.45
C TYR A 231 -14.09 -18.53 19.00
N PRO A 232 -14.59 -19.75 18.73
CA PRO A 232 -15.38 -20.62 19.62
C PRO A 232 -14.56 -21.58 20.49
N TYR A 233 -13.25 -21.36 20.65
CA TYR A 233 -12.36 -22.25 21.40
C TYR A 233 -12.00 -21.67 22.77
N ALA A 234 -11.92 -22.55 23.77
CA ALA A 234 -11.46 -22.21 25.12
C ALA A 234 -10.41 -23.24 25.61
N LEU A 235 -9.64 -22.87 26.63
CA LEU A 235 -8.79 -23.86 27.31
C LEU A 235 -9.70 -24.91 27.98
N PRO A 236 -9.36 -26.21 27.88
CA PRO A 236 -10.10 -27.25 28.60
C PRO A 236 -10.00 -26.97 30.10
N SER A 237 -11.08 -27.15 30.84
CA SER A 237 -11.06 -27.02 32.30
C SER A 237 -10.05 -28.02 32.85
N SER A 238 -9.02 -27.52 33.54
CA SER A 238 -8.16 -28.37 34.34
C SER A 238 -9.01 -28.95 35.46
N SER A 239 -9.18 -30.28 35.51
CA SER A 239 -9.62 -30.92 36.75
C SER A 239 -8.69 -30.44 37.87
N PRO A 240 -9.21 -29.95 39.01
CA PRO A 240 -8.36 -29.49 40.09
C PRO A 240 -7.41 -30.62 40.47
N ALA A 241 -6.11 -30.32 40.48
CA ALA A 241 -5.09 -31.25 40.92
C ALA A 241 -5.51 -31.77 42.30
N ARG A 242 -5.78 -33.08 42.38
CA ARG A 242 -6.14 -33.75 43.62
C ARG A 242 -4.96 -33.59 44.57
N THR A 243 -5.08 -32.68 45.52
CA THR A 243 -4.08 -32.46 46.57
C THR A 243 -3.81 -33.80 47.24
N PRO A 244 -2.56 -34.30 47.29
CA PRO A 244 -2.28 -35.53 48.01
C PRO A 244 -2.53 -35.26 49.50
N THR A 245 -3.61 -35.85 50.02
CA THR A 245 -3.86 -35.93 51.46
C THR A 245 -2.69 -36.67 52.09
N ARG A 246 -1.98 -35.96 52.97
CA ARG A 246 -0.91 -36.50 53.80
C ARG A 246 -1.48 -37.10 55.08
#